data_AF-A0A842Y6X3-F1
#
_entry.id   AF-A0A842Y6X3-F1
#
_cell.length_a   1.000
_cell.length_b   1.000
_cell.length_c   1.000
_cell.angle_alpha   90.00
_cell.angle_beta   90.00
_cell.angle_gamma   90.00
#
_symmetry.space_group_name_H-M   'P 1'
#
loop_
_entity.id
_entity.type
_entity.pdbx_description
1 polymer ?
#
loop_
_entity_poly.entity_id
_entity_poly.type
_entity_poly.pdbx_seq_one_letter_code
_entity_poly.pdbx_strand_id
1 'polypeptide(L)'
;MEFKKGLISGIIAAIVLMLIFFIINMVTKTGEWYSTTFPEMMTAEAMWTGALSILLTGIFMGLIYSVINSAVPGMGMRKGLNYGFMVWLLAGVMWPIMMIAFAPFNVWIIELISGLISYSITGVVIAVIYEKL
;
A
#
# COMPACT_ATOMS: atom_id res chain seq x y z
N MET A 1 13.33 18.92 10.34
CA MET A 1 11.86 19.05 10.46
C MET A 1 11.14 18.12 9.51
N GLU A 2 11.51 18.13 8.22
CA GLU A 2 10.95 17.27 7.16
C GLU A 2 10.91 15.77 7.52
N PHE A 3 11.99 15.21 8.08
CA PHE A 3 12.02 13.80 8.50
C PHE A 3 10.93 13.46 9.53
N LYS A 4 10.68 14.33 10.52
CA LYS A 4 9.64 14.10 11.54
C LYS A 4 8.25 14.13 10.90
N LYS A 5 8.00 15.06 9.97
CA LYS A 5 6.74 15.12 9.21
C LYS A 5 6.54 13.84 8.38
N GLY A 6 7.62 13.37 7.74
CA GLY A 6 7.64 12.11 6.99
C GLY A 6 7.29 10.90 7.84
N LEU A 7 7.89 10.79 9.02
CA LEU A 7 7.62 9.72 9.96
C LEU A 7 6.16 9.74 10.46
N ILE A 8 5.65 10.90 10.89
CA ILE A 8 4.28 11.02 11.42
C ILE A 8 3.24 10.72 10.33
N SER A 9 3.40 11.35 9.16
CA SER A 9 2.52 11.08 8.01
C SER A 9 2.59 9.61 7.56
N GLY A 10 3.77 9.00 7.58
CA GLY A 10 3.98 7.58 7.28
C GLY A 10 3.30 6.63 8.27
N ILE A 11 3.38 6.90 9.58
CA ILE A 11 2.67 6.10 10.59
C ILE A 11 1.15 6.17 10.39
N ILE A 12 0.61 7.36 10.15
CA ILE A 12 -0.83 7.52 9.90
C ILE A 12 -1.24 6.80 8.61
N ALA A 13 -0.43 6.94 7.55
CA ALA A 13 -0.67 6.28 6.28
C ALA A 13 -0.55 4.75 6.37
N ALA A 14 0.33 4.22 7.22
CA ALA A 14 0.44 2.80 7.52
C ALA A 14 -0.83 2.26 8.17
N ILE A 15 -1.41 2.97 9.14
CA ILE A 15 -2.68 2.60 9.76
C ILE A 15 -3.80 2.58 8.71
N VAL A 16 -3.86 3.60 7.84
CA VAL A 16 -4.85 3.65 6.75
C VAL A 16 -4.64 2.48 5.77
N LEU A 17 -3.40 2.19 5.39
CA LEU A 17 -3.08 1.09 4.49
C LEU A 17 -3.50 -0.26 5.08
N MET A 18 -3.27 -0.49 6.38
CA MET A 18 -3.74 -1.69 7.08
C MET A 18 -5.27 -1.80 7.05
N LEU A 19 -5.98 -0.70 7.30
CA LEU A 19 -7.45 -0.68 7.25
C LEU A 19 -7.99 -1.00 5.86
N ILE A 20 -7.39 -0.41 4.82
CA ILE A 20 -7.77 -0.69 3.43
C ILE A 20 -7.54 -2.17 3.13
N PHE A 21 -6.37 -2.71 3.50
CA PHE A 21 -6.04 -4.11 3.28
C PHE A 21 -7.04 -5.04 3.99
N PHE A 22 -7.40 -4.73 5.24
CA PHE A 22 -8.41 -5.50 5.98
C PHE A 22 -9.77 -5.48 5.27
N ILE A 23 -10.25 -4.31 4.85
CA ILE A 23 -11.52 -4.16 4.13
C ILE A 23 -11.52 -4.96 2.82
N ILE A 24 -10.45 -4.85 2.02
CA ILE A 24 -10.35 -5.55 0.74
C ILE A 24 -10.44 -7.07 0.97
N ASN A 25 -9.68 -7.61 1.92
CA ASN A 25 -9.68 -9.04 2.22
C ASN A 25 -11.01 -9.57 2.79
N MET A 26 -11.87 -8.71 3.35
CA MET A 26 -13.21 -9.11 3.78
C MET A 26 -14.21 -9.22 2.61
N VAL A 27 -14.00 -8.46 1.53
CA VAL A 27 -14.96 -8.36 0.41
C VAL A 27 -14.59 -9.31 -0.72
N THR A 28 -13.32 -9.68 -0.85
CA THR A 28 -12.84 -10.40 -2.03
C THR A 28 -12.72 -11.91 -1.77
N LYS A 29 -13.17 -12.72 -2.75
CA LYS A 29 -12.94 -14.18 -2.78
C LYS A 29 -11.45 -14.58 -2.89
N THR A 30 -10.54 -13.61 -2.91
CA THR A 30 -9.10 -13.86 -2.96
C THR A 30 -8.61 -14.65 -1.75
N GLY A 31 -9.21 -14.46 -0.57
CA GLY A 31 -8.83 -15.21 0.65
C GLY A 31 -8.95 -16.73 0.52
N GLU A 32 -9.97 -17.23 -0.20
CA GLU A 32 -10.15 -18.67 -0.46
C GLU A 32 -9.07 -19.22 -1.40
N TRP A 33 -8.66 -18.42 -2.39
CA TRP A 33 -7.58 -18.81 -3.29
C TRP A 33 -6.22 -18.83 -2.56
N TYR A 34 -5.95 -17.85 -1.70
CA TYR A 34 -4.72 -17.85 -0.87
C TYR A 34 -4.69 -19.01 0.11
N SER A 35 -5.82 -19.34 0.76
CA SER A 35 -5.85 -20.43 1.74
C SER A 35 -5.62 -21.82 1.14
N THR A 36 -5.97 -22.00 -0.14
CA THR A 36 -5.77 -23.25 -0.86
C THR A 36 -4.40 -23.31 -1.55
N THR A 37 -3.94 -22.20 -2.13
CA THR A 37 -2.69 -22.14 -2.91
C THR A 37 -1.46 -21.91 -2.03
N PHE A 38 -1.61 -21.13 -0.95
CA PHE A 38 -0.54 -20.72 -0.04
C PHE A 38 -0.96 -20.91 1.43
N PRO A 39 -1.22 -22.16 1.87
CA PRO A 39 -1.73 -22.42 3.22
C PRO A 39 -0.80 -21.91 4.33
N GLU A 40 0.52 -21.91 4.09
CA GLU A 40 1.52 -21.39 5.04
C GLU A 40 1.37 -19.88 5.29
N MET A 41 0.88 -19.11 4.31
CA MET A 41 0.60 -17.67 4.45
C MET A 41 -0.62 -17.38 5.35
N MET A 42 -1.44 -18.39 5.63
CA MET A 42 -2.62 -18.28 6.51
C MET A 42 -2.32 -18.63 7.97
N THR A 43 -1.08 -19.00 8.29
CA THR A 43 -0.67 -19.23 9.68
C THR A 43 -0.66 -17.91 10.46
N ALA A 44 -0.89 -17.97 11.77
CA ALA A 44 -0.88 -16.76 12.61
C ALA A 44 0.45 -15.99 12.52
N GLU A 45 1.57 -16.70 12.42
CA GLU A 45 2.91 -16.12 12.25
C GLU A 45 3.04 -15.38 10.91
N ALA A 46 2.56 -15.98 9.81
CA ALA A 46 2.57 -15.34 8.49
C ALA A 46 1.64 -14.12 8.43
N MET A 47 0.44 -14.20 9.03
CA MET A 47 -0.47 -13.06 9.10
C MET A 47 0.14 -11.89 9.90
N TRP A 48 0.85 -12.20 10.99
CA TRP A 48 1.55 -11.20 11.79
C TRP A 48 2.70 -10.52 11.02
N THR A 49 3.51 -11.31 10.31
CA THR A 49 4.59 -10.77 9.47
C THR A 49 4.06 -9.93 8.31
N GLY A 50 2.93 -10.33 7.71
CA GLY A 50 2.21 -9.54 6.70
C GLY A 50 1.70 -8.21 7.26
N ALA A 51 1.11 -8.21 8.44
CA ALA A 51 0.68 -6.97 9.10
C ALA A 51 1.86 -6.02 9.38
N LEU A 52 2.99 -6.56 9.85
CA LEU A 52 4.20 -5.80 10.10
C LEU A 52 4.79 -5.22 8.80
N SER A 53 4.79 -6.00 7.70
CA SER A 53 5.32 -5.53 6.41
C SER A 53 4.46 -4.39 5.84
N ILE A 54 3.13 -4.46 5.96
CA ILE A 54 2.22 -3.37 5.58
C ILE A 54 2.51 -2.12 6.40
N LEU A 55 2.70 -2.27 7.71
CA LEU A 55 2.99 -1.14 8.59
C LEU A 55 4.31 -0.46 8.22
N LEU A 56 5.36 -1.25 7.98
CA LEU A 56 6.65 -0.74 7.54
C LEU A 56 6.55 -0.07 6.16
N THR A 57 5.75 -0.60 5.26
CA THR A 57 5.54 -0.02 3.92
C THR A 57 4.98 1.40 4.01
N GLY A 58 3.94 1.63 4.82
CA GLY A 58 3.39 2.97 5.00
C GLY A 58 4.39 3.96 5.62
N ILE A 59 5.19 3.50 6.59
CA ILE A 59 6.27 4.31 7.18
C ILE A 59 7.32 4.67 6.14
N PHE A 60 7.80 3.70 5.35
CA PHE A 60 8.79 3.95 4.31
C PHE A 60 8.26 4.90 3.24
N MET A 61 6.99 4.77 2.84
CA MET A 61 6.36 5.73 1.94
C MET A 61 6.40 7.15 2.52
N GLY A 62 6.05 7.35 3.80
CA GLY A 62 6.14 8.67 4.43
C GLY A 62 7.55 9.24 4.47
N LEU A 63 8.55 8.40 4.78
CA LEU A 63 9.96 8.79 4.80
C LEU A 63 10.47 9.15 3.40
N ILE A 64 10.18 8.33 2.39
CA ILE A 64 10.56 8.61 1.00
C ILE A 64 9.90 9.91 0.53
N TYR A 65 8.61 10.09 0.82
CA TYR A 65 7.89 11.32 0.48
C TYR A 65 8.57 12.54 1.09
N SER A 66 9.03 12.47 2.34
CA SER A 66 9.74 13.61 2.96
C SER A 66 10.98 14.07 2.18
N VAL A 67 11.64 13.15 1.48
CA VAL A 67 12.83 13.44 0.67
C VAL A 67 12.45 13.96 -0.71
N ILE A 68 11.46 13.34 -1.36
CA ILE A 68 11.15 13.60 -2.78
C ILE A 68 9.94 14.52 -2.99
N ASN A 69 9.29 15.01 -1.94
CA ASN A 69 8.04 15.77 -2.08
C ASN A 69 8.18 16.95 -3.06
N SER A 70 9.32 17.63 -3.12
CA SER A 70 9.53 18.76 -4.05
C SER A 70 9.50 18.35 -5.52
N ALA A 71 9.81 17.09 -5.84
CA ALA A 71 9.81 16.53 -7.18
C ALA A 71 8.46 15.90 -7.58
N VAL A 72 7.58 15.61 -6.62
CA VAL A 72 6.25 15.05 -6.92
C VAL A 72 5.37 16.15 -7.53
N PRO A 73 4.86 15.95 -8.76
CA PRO A 73 4.07 16.98 -9.44
C PRO A 73 2.69 17.17 -8.80
N GLY A 74 2.18 18.40 -8.87
CA GLY A 74 0.87 18.78 -8.34
C GLY A 74 0.92 19.37 -6.93
N MET A 75 -0.25 19.55 -6.32
CA MET A 75 -0.43 20.11 -4.97
C MET A 75 -1.50 19.32 -4.20
N GLY A 76 -1.42 19.31 -2.87
CA GLY A 76 -2.42 18.70 -2.00
C GLY A 76 -2.72 17.24 -2.35
N MET A 77 -4.02 16.91 -2.43
CA MET A 77 -4.46 15.55 -2.76
C MET A 77 -3.94 15.06 -4.12
N ARG A 78 -3.83 15.93 -5.13
CA ARG A 78 -3.33 15.54 -6.46
C ARG A 78 -1.86 15.13 -6.41
N LYS A 79 -1.08 15.80 -5.57
CA LYS A 79 0.32 15.45 -5.31
C LYS A 79 0.44 14.08 -4.67
N GLY A 80 -0.39 13.83 -3.65
CA GLY A 80 -0.46 12.52 -3.00
C GLY A 80 -0.92 11.39 -3.92
N LEU A 81 -1.89 11.64 -4.81
CA LEU A 81 -2.32 10.68 -5.82
C LEU A 81 -1.18 10.31 -6.77
N ASN A 82 -0.45 11.31 -7.28
CA ASN A 82 0.69 11.08 -8.16
C ASN A 82 1.78 10.28 -7.45
N TYR A 83 2.07 10.59 -6.18
CA TYR A 83 3.02 9.84 -5.38
C TYR A 83 2.58 8.39 -5.15
N GLY A 84 1.33 8.18 -4.74
CA GLY A 84 0.77 6.84 -4.54
C GLY A 84 0.80 5.99 -5.81
N PHE A 85 0.48 6.60 -6.96
CA PHE A 85 0.58 5.95 -8.27
C PHE A 85 2.02 5.56 -8.62
N MET A 86 3.01 6.44 -8.37
CA MET A 86 4.42 6.11 -8.56
C MET A 86 4.84 4.93 -7.67
N VAL A 87 4.44 4.91 -6.40
CA VAL A 87 4.76 3.80 -5.49
C VAL A 87 4.09 2.51 -5.94
N TRP A 88 2.84 2.56 -6.41
CA TRP A 88 2.17 1.41 -6.98
C TRP A 88 2.91 0.84 -8.19
N LEU A 89 3.34 1.70 -9.13
CA LEU A 89 4.11 1.26 -10.30
C LEU A 89 5.48 0.67 -9.94
N LEU A 90 6.12 1.14 -8.88
CA LEU A 90 7.47 0.71 -8.50
C LEU A 90 7.48 -0.51 -7.57
N ALA A 91 6.51 -0.61 -6.66
CA ALA A 91 6.46 -1.65 -5.63
C ALA A 91 5.16 -2.44 -5.66
N GLY A 92 4.02 -1.78 -5.87
CA GLY A 92 2.70 -2.42 -5.81
C GLY A 92 2.41 -3.42 -6.94
N VAL A 93 2.98 -3.23 -8.13
CA VAL A 93 2.78 -4.12 -9.28
C VAL A 93 3.63 -5.40 -9.22
N MET A 94 4.65 -5.46 -8.36
CA MET A 94 5.56 -6.62 -8.32
C MET A 94 4.82 -7.94 -8.09
N TRP A 95 3.91 -7.96 -7.11
CA TRP A 95 3.15 -9.17 -6.79
C TRP A 95 2.14 -9.56 -7.88
N PRO A 96 1.30 -8.64 -8.40
CA PRO A 96 0.47 -8.93 -9.58
C PRO A 96 1.26 -9.43 -10.80
N ILE A 97 2.46 -8.89 -11.05
CA ILE A 97 3.31 -9.37 -12.16
C ILE A 97 3.74 -10.82 -11.92
N MET A 98 4.12 -11.19 -10.71
CA MET A 98 4.46 -12.59 -10.38
C MET A 98 3.25 -13.52 -10.54
N MET A 99 2.06 -13.07 -10.14
CA MET A 99 0.83 -13.85 -10.19
C MET A 99 0.34 -14.17 -11.61
N ILE A 100 0.75 -13.42 -12.63
CA ILE A 100 0.23 -13.58 -13.99
C ILE A 100 0.42 -15.01 -14.55
N ALA A 101 1.44 -15.72 -14.07
CA ALA A 101 1.80 -17.04 -14.55
C ALA A 101 0.95 -18.18 -13.95
N PHE A 102 0.29 -17.96 -12.80
CA PHE A 102 -0.32 -19.06 -12.04
C PHE A 102 -1.65 -18.71 -11.35
N ALA A 103 -1.96 -17.42 -11.17
CA ALA A 103 -3.20 -17.02 -10.53
C ALA A 103 -4.38 -17.00 -11.52
N PRO A 104 -5.60 -17.35 -11.08
CA PRO A 104 -6.81 -17.10 -11.85
C PRO A 104 -6.93 -15.61 -12.22
N PHE A 105 -7.37 -15.34 -13.45
CA PHE A 105 -7.44 -13.98 -14.00
C PHE A 105 -8.22 -12.99 -13.12
N ASN A 106 -9.31 -13.45 -12.50
CA ASN A 106 -10.10 -12.64 -11.59
C ASN A 106 -9.34 -12.26 -10.31
N VAL A 107 -8.57 -13.18 -9.73
CA VAL A 107 -7.73 -12.92 -8.54
C VAL A 107 -6.64 -11.92 -8.90
N TRP A 108 -5.96 -12.15 -10.03
CA TRP A 108 -4.92 -11.26 -10.54
C TRP A 108 -5.42 -9.82 -10.74
N ILE A 109 -6.58 -9.64 -11.37
CA ILE A 109 -7.19 -8.30 -11.55
C ILE A 109 -7.51 -7.65 -10.20
N ILE A 110 -8.10 -8.41 -9.27
CA ILE A 110 -8.48 -7.88 -7.96
C ILE A 110 -7.24 -7.36 -7.24
N GLU A 111 -6.14 -8.11 -7.22
CA GLU A 111 -4.88 -7.70 -6.59
C GLU A 111 -4.29 -6.44 -7.24
N LEU A 112 -4.30 -6.39 -8.57
CA LEU A 112 -3.81 -5.24 -9.32
C LEU A 112 -4.57 -3.95 -8.97
N ILE A 113 -5.91 -4.02 -8.99
CA ILE A 113 -6.80 -2.88 -8.70
C ILE A 113 -6.72 -2.51 -7.22
N SER A 114 -6.72 -3.51 -6.33
CA SER A 114 -6.62 -3.32 -4.89
C SER A 114 -5.33 -2.61 -4.51
N GLY A 115 -4.20 -3.03 -5.10
CA GLY A 115 -2.93 -2.34 -4.96
C GLY A 115 -3.02 -0.88 -5.40
N LEU A 116 -3.55 -0.62 -6.60
CA LEU A 116 -3.66 0.73 -7.14
C LEU A 116 -4.45 1.64 -6.20
N ILE A 117 -5.61 1.19 -5.74
CA ILE A 117 -6.47 1.93 -4.81
C ILE A 117 -5.75 2.17 -3.49
N SER A 118 -5.16 1.13 -2.91
CA SER A 118 -4.49 1.17 -1.61
C SER A 118 -3.36 2.19 -1.60
N TYR A 119 -2.40 2.05 -2.53
CA TYR A 119 -1.26 2.95 -2.60
C TYR A 119 -1.66 4.39 -2.97
N SER A 120 -2.68 4.57 -3.81
CA SER A 120 -3.22 5.89 -4.15
C SER A 120 -3.78 6.60 -2.92
N ILE A 121 -4.64 5.92 -2.15
CA ILE A 121 -5.22 6.50 -0.92
C ILE A 121 -4.12 6.78 0.11
N THR A 122 -3.19 5.84 0.31
CA THR A 122 -2.05 6.02 1.21
C THR A 122 -1.20 7.22 0.81
N GLY A 123 -0.91 7.40 -0.49
CA GLY A 123 -0.18 8.57 -0.99
C GLY A 123 -0.92 9.88 -0.74
N VAL A 124 -2.24 9.91 -0.93
CA VAL A 124 -3.08 11.08 -0.60
C VAL A 124 -3.01 11.41 0.89
N VAL A 125 -3.14 10.42 1.77
CA VAL A 125 -3.04 10.61 3.22
C VAL A 125 -1.69 11.18 3.61
N ILE A 126 -0.59 10.64 3.06
CA ILE A 126 0.75 11.15 3.33
C ILE A 126 0.84 12.62 2.95
N ALA A 127 0.50 12.99 1.72
CA ALA A 127 0.62 14.36 1.26
C ALA A 127 -0.21 15.34 2.09
N VAL A 128 -1.48 15.01 2.38
CA VAL A 128 -2.40 15.87 3.15
C VAL A 128 -1.92 16.08 4.58
N ILE A 129 -1.43 15.03 5.24
CA ILE A 129 -0.92 15.14 6.61
C ILE A 129 0.42 15.89 6.62
N TYR A 130 1.31 15.56 5.69
CA TYR A 130 2.63 16.18 5.61
C TYR A 130 2.55 17.69 5.40
N GLU A 131 1.62 18.17 4.56
CA GLU A 131 1.41 19.62 4.32
C GLU A 131 0.85 20.36 5.55
N LYS A 132 0.17 19.66 6.46
CA LYS A 132 -0.41 20.24 7.68
C LYS A 132 0.56 20.29 8.86
N LEU A 133 1.60 19.47 8.84
CA LEU A 133 2.67 19.46 9.83
C LEU A 133 3.75 20.47 9.45
#